data_AF-A0A7Y3XG08-F1
#
_entry.id   AF-A0A7Y3XG08-F1
#
_cell.length_a   1.000
_cell.length_b   1.000
_cell.length_c   1.000
_cell.angle_alpha   90.00
_cell.angle_beta   90.00
_cell.angle_gamma   90.00
#
_symmetry.space_group_name_H-M   'P 1'
#
loop_
_entity.id
_entity.type
_entity.pdbx_description
1 polymer ?
#
loop_
_entity_poly.entity_id
_entity_poly.type
_entity_poly.pdbx_seq_one_letter_code
_entity_poly.pdbx_strand_id
1 'polypeptide(L)'
;MTTDQVQQRIEQFTTMAEADPTNEMAHFSLGINLLQAGRHDEAIPSLARAIELNPEMSKAYQLLGESFKKAGNDEKAADWLKRGYEVAARRGDLMPKQAMEQALIELGVEPPAVEEAAPAEPLPDGSFVCHATGRAGTPLEKPPFRGRLGEKIHECISSEAWQAWISQGTKVINELRLDLSREEHQRIYDEHMLEFLSLSDWAAENL
;
A
#
# COMPACT_ATOMS: atom_id res chain seq x y z
N MET A 1 6.59 3.05 -15.65
CA MET A 1 5.55 2.50 -16.55
C MET A 1 5.28 3.49 -17.66
N THR A 2 4.98 3.03 -18.86
CA THR A 2 4.48 3.90 -19.94
C THR A 2 3.00 4.20 -19.73
N THR A 3 2.49 5.29 -20.31
CA THR A 3 1.05 5.64 -20.27
C THR A 3 0.17 4.48 -20.76
N ASP A 4 0.61 3.75 -21.78
CA ASP A 4 -0.11 2.59 -22.34
C ASP A 4 -0.22 1.44 -21.32
N GLN A 5 0.82 1.20 -20.53
CA GLN A 5 0.80 0.16 -19.49
C GLN A 5 -0.20 0.51 -18.38
N VAL A 6 -0.24 1.78 -17.96
CA VAL A 6 -1.20 2.24 -16.94
C VAL A 6 -2.63 2.12 -17.46
N GLN A 7 -2.88 2.47 -18.72
CA GLN A 7 -4.21 2.34 -19.32
C GLN A 7 -4.68 0.88 -19.39
N GLN A 8 -3.80 -0.04 -19.79
CA GLN A 8 -4.11 -1.47 -19.82
C GLN A 8 -4.46 -2.00 -18.41
N ARG A 9 -3.72 -1.57 -17.38
CA ARG A 9 -4.00 -1.94 -15.99
C ARG A 9 -5.36 -1.42 -15.53
N ILE A 10 -5.71 -0.19 -15.87
CA ILE A 10 -7.04 0.38 -15.55
C ILE A 10 -8.14 -0.49 -16.16
N GLU A 11 -8.05 -0.86 -17.43
CA GLU A 11 -9.06 -1.69 -18.10
C GLU A 11 -9.17 -3.08 -17.48
N GLN A 12 -8.02 -3.70 -17.15
CA GLN A 12 -7.95 -4.98 -16.48
C GLN A 12 -8.67 -4.94 -15.12
N PHE A 13 -8.30 -4.01 -14.24
CA PHE A 13 -8.89 -3.92 -12.90
C PHE A 13 -10.33 -3.40 -12.92
N THR A 14 -10.72 -2.60 -13.92
CA THR A 14 -12.13 -2.24 -14.14
C THR A 14 -12.96 -3.50 -14.40
N THR A 15 -12.52 -4.34 -15.33
CA THR A 15 -13.22 -5.59 -15.66
C THR A 15 -13.32 -6.50 -14.44
N MET A 16 -12.27 -6.58 -13.62
CA MET A 16 -12.27 -7.40 -12.40
C MET A 16 -13.23 -6.86 -11.33
N ALA A 17 -13.22 -5.55 -11.09
CA ALA A 17 -14.10 -4.90 -10.13
C ALA A 17 -15.58 -4.96 -10.55
N GLU A 18 -15.87 -4.96 -11.86
CA GLU A 18 -17.21 -5.16 -12.41
C GLU A 18 -17.67 -6.62 -12.30
N ALA A 19 -16.78 -7.58 -12.56
CA ALA A 19 -17.08 -9.00 -12.47
C ALA A 19 -17.30 -9.47 -11.02
N ASP A 20 -16.57 -8.88 -10.07
CA ASP A 20 -16.74 -9.10 -8.63
C ASP A 20 -16.74 -7.76 -7.86
N PRO A 21 -17.92 -7.15 -7.66
CA PRO A 21 -18.05 -5.90 -6.92
C PRO A 21 -17.71 -5.97 -5.43
N THR A 22 -17.42 -7.17 -4.90
CA THR A 22 -17.01 -7.42 -3.52
C THR A 22 -15.52 -7.68 -3.36
N ASN A 23 -14.76 -7.69 -4.46
CA ASN A 23 -13.32 -7.87 -4.44
C ASN A 23 -12.61 -6.57 -4.07
N GLU A 24 -12.19 -6.44 -2.82
CA GLU A 24 -11.54 -5.23 -2.31
C GLU A 24 -10.23 -4.92 -3.04
N MET A 25 -9.47 -5.95 -3.43
CA MET A 25 -8.18 -5.78 -4.09
C MET A 25 -8.33 -5.28 -5.52
N ALA A 26 -9.38 -5.73 -6.25
CA ALA A 26 -9.66 -5.21 -7.58
C ALA A 26 -10.02 -3.71 -7.54
N HIS A 27 -10.85 -3.30 -6.59
CA HIS A 27 -11.19 -1.90 -6.36
C HIS A 27 -9.97 -1.06 -5.94
N PHE A 28 -9.14 -1.60 -5.04
CA PHE A 28 -7.91 -0.95 -4.59
C PHE A 28 -6.92 -0.74 -5.73
N SER A 29 -6.63 -1.79 -6.51
CA SER A 29 -5.72 -1.73 -7.66
C SER A 29 -6.23 -0.79 -8.75
N LEU A 30 -7.55 -0.78 -9.01
CA LEU A 30 -8.14 0.18 -9.94
C LEU A 30 -7.89 1.62 -9.47
N GLY A 31 -8.13 1.89 -8.19
CA GLY A 31 -7.87 3.19 -7.56
C GLY A 31 -6.42 3.67 -7.70
N ILE A 32 -5.44 2.80 -7.44
CA ILE A 32 -4.02 3.11 -7.60
C ILE A 32 -3.68 3.49 -9.04
N ASN A 33 -4.12 2.68 -10.01
CA ASN A 33 -3.79 2.90 -11.40
C ASN A 33 -4.46 4.17 -11.96
N LEU A 34 -5.69 4.48 -11.52
CA LEU A 34 -6.36 5.74 -11.85
C LEU A 34 -5.61 6.95 -11.26
N LEU A 35 -5.13 6.84 -10.02
CA LEU A 35 -4.34 7.91 -9.39
C LEU A 35 -3.02 8.15 -10.13
N GLN A 36 -2.31 7.09 -10.52
CA GLN A 36 -1.09 7.17 -11.32
C GLN A 36 -1.33 7.78 -12.70
N ALA A 37 -2.50 7.55 -13.30
CA ALA A 37 -2.92 8.16 -14.56
C ALA A 37 -3.35 9.63 -14.42
N GLY A 38 -3.34 10.21 -13.22
CA GLY A 38 -3.86 11.56 -12.99
C GLY A 38 -5.39 11.66 -12.95
N ARG A 39 -6.10 10.53 -12.99
CA ARG A 39 -7.57 10.45 -13.04
C ARG A 39 -8.15 10.44 -11.62
N HIS A 40 -7.90 11.52 -10.90
CA HIS A 40 -8.14 11.62 -9.45
C HIS A 40 -9.62 11.45 -9.07
N ASP A 41 -10.54 12.08 -9.82
CA ASP A 41 -11.97 11.97 -9.57
C ASP A 41 -12.50 10.53 -9.75
N GLU A 42 -11.91 9.79 -10.69
CA GLU A 42 -12.31 8.42 -10.98
C GLU A 42 -11.72 7.41 -9.97
N ALA A 43 -10.57 7.72 -9.38
CA ALA A 43 -9.96 6.88 -8.34
C ALA A 43 -10.78 6.84 -7.04
N ILE A 44 -11.46 7.96 -6.71
CA ILE A 44 -12.23 8.14 -5.47
C ILE A 44 -13.26 7.01 -5.23
N PRO A 45 -14.20 6.71 -6.16
CA PRO A 45 -15.20 5.67 -5.93
C PRO A 45 -14.58 4.28 -5.73
N SER A 46 -13.53 3.93 -6.46
CA SER A 46 -12.85 2.64 -6.33
C SER A 46 -12.14 2.51 -4.98
N LEU A 47 -11.41 3.54 -4.55
CA LEU A 47 -10.73 3.55 -3.25
C LEU A 47 -11.72 3.56 -2.08
N ALA A 48 -12.82 4.32 -2.19
CA ALA A 48 -13.89 4.31 -1.21
C ALA A 48 -14.52 2.91 -1.10
N ARG A 49 -14.74 2.23 -2.23
CA ARG A 49 -15.28 0.87 -2.23
C ARG A 49 -14.32 -0.14 -1.60
N ALA A 50 -13.02 -0.02 -1.84
CA ALA A 50 -12.01 -0.85 -1.19
C ALA A 50 -12.05 -0.68 0.34
N ILE A 51 -12.21 0.56 0.83
CA ILE A 51 -12.36 0.85 2.27
C ILE A 51 -13.66 0.27 2.84
N GLU A 52 -14.78 0.36 2.12
CA GLU A 52 -16.05 -0.23 2.56
C GLU A 52 -15.96 -1.75 2.75
N LEU A 53 -15.26 -2.42 1.83
CA LEU A 53 -15.06 -3.87 1.86
C LEU A 53 -14.01 -4.28 2.91
N ASN A 54 -12.96 -3.48 3.06
CA ASN A 54 -11.89 -3.69 4.03
C ASN A 54 -11.53 -2.38 4.76
N PRO A 55 -12.23 -2.08 5.89
CA PRO A 55 -11.99 -0.86 6.67
C PRO A 55 -10.62 -0.81 7.37
N GLU A 56 -9.87 -1.89 7.32
CA GLU A 56 -8.53 -2.00 7.91
C GLU A 56 -7.42 -1.69 6.89
N MET A 57 -7.75 -1.39 5.64
CA MET A 57 -6.77 -1.09 4.60
C MET A 57 -6.28 0.36 4.70
N SER A 58 -5.38 0.64 5.65
CA SER A 58 -4.83 1.99 5.92
C SER A 58 -4.30 2.70 4.67
N LYS A 59 -3.67 1.97 3.75
CA LYS A 59 -3.18 2.50 2.47
C LYS A 59 -4.30 3.03 1.57
N ALA A 60 -5.47 2.39 1.56
CA ALA A 60 -6.62 2.87 0.77
C ALA A 60 -7.13 4.22 1.29
N TYR A 61 -7.12 4.46 2.60
CA TYR A 61 -7.44 5.77 3.17
C TYR A 61 -6.42 6.84 2.75
N GLN A 62 -5.12 6.52 2.79
CA GLN A 62 -4.06 7.42 2.33
C GLN A 62 -4.31 7.84 0.87
N LEU A 63 -4.51 6.86 -0.03
CA LEU A 63 -4.70 7.12 -1.45
C LEU A 63 -6.02 7.85 -1.74
N LEU A 64 -7.08 7.57 -0.97
CA LEU A 64 -8.36 8.28 -1.10
C LEU A 64 -8.20 9.75 -0.72
N GLY A 65 -7.50 10.02 0.40
CA GLY A 65 -7.14 11.38 0.81
C GLY A 65 -6.31 12.11 -0.24
N GLU A 66 -5.30 11.46 -0.81
CA GLU A 66 -4.50 12.01 -1.91
C GLU A 66 -5.36 12.31 -3.15
N SER A 67 -6.28 11.40 -3.51
CA SER A 67 -7.19 11.58 -4.64
C SER A 67 -8.07 12.81 -4.45
N PHE A 68 -8.68 13.00 -3.28
CA PHE A 68 -9.48 14.18 -2.98
C PHE A 68 -8.65 15.47 -3.01
N LYS A 69 -7.45 15.47 -2.43
CA LYS A 69 -6.53 16.63 -2.45
C LYS A 69 -6.18 17.02 -3.89
N LYS A 70 -5.82 16.05 -4.74
CA LYS A 70 -5.49 16.32 -6.15
C LYS A 70 -6.70 16.71 -6.99
N ALA A 71 -7.91 16.31 -6.60
CA ALA A 71 -9.17 16.81 -7.15
C ALA A 71 -9.58 18.19 -6.60
N GLY A 72 -8.76 18.80 -5.73
CA GLY A 72 -9.02 20.13 -5.15
C GLY A 72 -10.04 20.15 -4.03
N ASN A 73 -10.34 19.00 -3.41
CA ASN A 73 -11.27 18.87 -2.30
C ASN A 73 -10.54 18.60 -0.98
N ASP A 74 -9.88 19.63 -0.47
CA ASP A 74 -9.04 19.57 0.73
C ASP A 74 -9.83 19.20 1.99
N GLU A 75 -11.10 19.61 2.09
CA GLU A 75 -11.97 19.28 3.22
C GLU A 75 -12.20 17.76 3.30
N LYS A 76 -12.63 17.14 2.20
CA LYS A 76 -12.80 15.68 2.16
C LYS A 76 -11.49 14.94 2.28
N ALA A 77 -10.40 15.47 1.72
CA ALA A 77 -9.08 14.90 1.87
C ALA A 77 -8.71 14.81 3.36
N ALA A 78 -8.82 15.92 4.10
CA ALA A 78 -8.53 15.96 5.52
C ALA A 78 -9.39 14.97 6.32
N ASP A 79 -10.68 14.85 6.03
CA ASP A 79 -11.57 13.93 6.73
C ASP A 79 -11.17 12.45 6.54
N TRP A 80 -10.85 12.05 5.32
CA TRP A 80 -10.42 10.67 5.04
C TRP A 80 -9.02 10.38 5.57
N LEU A 81 -8.10 11.35 5.50
CA LEU A 81 -6.75 11.23 6.05
C LEU A 81 -6.77 11.08 7.57
N LYS A 82 -7.63 11.81 8.31
CA LYS A 82 -7.79 11.64 9.77
C LYS A 82 -8.24 10.23 10.12
N ARG A 83 -9.29 9.72 9.45
CA ARG A 83 -9.79 8.35 9.66
C ARG A 83 -8.72 7.31 9.35
N GLY A 84 -8.02 7.48 8.24
CA GLY A 84 -6.92 6.61 7.85
C GLY A 84 -5.77 6.63 8.85
N TYR A 85 -5.42 7.81 9.38
CA TYR A 85 -4.38 7.98 10.38
C TYR A 85 -4.71 7.19 11.67
N GLU A 86 -5.96 7.25 12.14
CA GLU A 86 -6.43 6.44 13.27
C GLU A 86 -6.36 4.94 13.00
N VAL A 87 -6.79 4.50 11.81
CA VAL A 87 -6.70 3.08 11.39
C VAL A 87 -5.24 2.63 11.34
N ALA A 88 -4.36 3.42 10.71
CA ALA A 88 -2.94 3.13 10.59
C ALA A 88 -2.25 3.09 11.96
N ALA A 89 -2.57 4.02 12.86
CA ALA A 89 -2.05 4.03 14.22
C ALA A 89 -2.48 2.78 15.01
N ARG A 90 -3.77 2.41 14.96
CA ARG A 90 -4.30 1.21 15.61
C ARG A 90 -3.64 -0.07 15.08
N ARG A 91 -3.40 -0.15 13.77
CA ARG A 91 -2.78 -1.30 13.11
C ARG A 91 -1.26 -1.34 13.29
N GLY A 92 -0.65 -0.19 13.53
CA GLY A 92 0.80 -0.04 13.57
C GLY A 92 1.44 0.16 12.19
N ASP A 93 0.66 0.58 11.20
CA ASP A 93 1.11 0.81 9.83
C ASP A 93 1.84 2.18 9.76
N LEU A 94 3.14 2.20 10.06
CA LEU A 94 3.89 3.47 10.19
C LEU A 94 3.95 4.28 8.90
N MET A 95 4.18 3.66 7.75
CA MET A 95 4.32 4.41 6.50
C MET A 95 3.03 5.11 6.07
N PRO A 96 1.86 4.42 5.96
CA PRO A 96 0.60 5.13 5.72
C PRO A 96 0.31 6.17 6.80
N LYS A 97 0.57 5.88 8.08
CA LYS A 97 0.39 6.84 9.18
C LYS A 97 1.18 8.13 8.93
N GLN A 98 2.49 8.02 8.69
CA GLN A 98 3.39 9.16 8.44
C GLN A 98 3.03 9.93 7.17
N ALA A 99 2.68 9.21 6.09
CA ALA A 99 2.25 9.85 4.85
C ALA A 99 0.96 10.66 5.05
N MET A 100 0.00 10.13 5.81
CA MET A 100 -1.25 10.83 6.12
C MET A 100 -1.03 11.99 7.09
N GLU A 101 -0.15 11.84 8.09
CA GLU A 101 0.28 12.91 8.99
C GLU A 101 0.85 14.10 8.22
N GLN A 102 1.81 13.82 7.34
CA GLN A 102 2.43 14.85 6.50
C GLN A 102 1.40 15.53 5.60
N ALA A 103 0.49 14.76 4.99
CA ALA A 103 -0.57 15.31 4.16
C ALA A 103 -1.55 16.18 4.95
N LEU A 104 -1.87 15.82 6.20
CA LEU A 104 -2.72 16.64 7.08
C LEU A 104 -2.04 17.97 7.44
N ILE A 105 -0.75 17.94 7.78
CA ILE A 105 0.05 19.14 8.09
C ILE A 105 0.09 20.08 6.87
N GLU A 106 0.28 19.54 5.66
CA GLU A 106 0.27 20.32 4.42
C GLU A 106 -1.08 21.01 4.16
N LEU A 107 -2.18 20.39 4.60
CA LEU A 107 -3.53 20.96 4.54
C LEU A 107 -3.80 21.95 5.69
N GLY A 108 -2.83 22.19 6.58
CA GLY A 108 -2.99 23.03 7.76
C GLY A 108 -3.90 22.41 8.83
N VAL A 109 -4.04 21.08 8.82
CA VAL A 109 -4.88 20.32 9.73
C VAL A 109 -3.99 19.53 10.68
N GLU A 110 -4.22 19.69 11.98
CA GLU A 110 -3.50 18.90 12.98
C GLU A 110 -3.97 17.43 12.96
N PRO A 111 -3.04 16.45 12.98
CA PRO A 111 -3.39 15.04 13.06
C PRO A 111 -4.22 14.72 14.31
N PRO A 112 -5.16 13.77 14.25
CA PRO A 112 -5.90 13.34 15.42
C PRO A 112 -4.96 12.87 16.54
N ALA A 113 -5.30 13.23 17.78
CA ALA A 113 -4.64 12.66 18.95
C ALA A 113 -5.01 11.18 19.07
N VAL A 114 -4.13 10.32 18.58
CA VAL A 114 -4.22 8.87 18.78
C VAL A 114 -3.36 8.52 19.98
N GLU A 115 -3.84 7.62 20.86
CA GLU A 115 -2.94 6.93 21.77
C GLU A 115 -1.92 6.20 20.90
N GLU A 116 -0.72 6.78 20.79
CA GLU A 116 0.36 6.12 20.10
C GLU A 116 0.56 4.79 20.78
N ALA A 117 0.48 3.69 20.02
CA ALA A 117 1.04 2.43 20.48
C ALA A 117 2.44 2.78 20.98
N ALA A 118 2.65 2.57 22.29
CA ALA A 118 3.77 3.15 23.04
C ALA A 118 5.03 3.14 22.18
N PRO A 119 5.80 4.26 22.11
CA PRO A 119 7.03 4.29 21.34
C PRO A 119 7.79 3.01 21.70
N ALA A 120 8.04 2.18 20.67
CA ALA A 120 8.78 0.95 20.87
C ALA A 120 10.01 1.33 21.68
N GLU A 121 10.24 0.65 22.80
CA GLU A 121 11.35 0.94 23.70
C GLU A 121 12.60 1.21 22.85
N PRO A 122 13.38 2.27 23.17
CA PRO A 122 14.51 2.66 22.35
C PRO A 122 15.33 1.42 22.04
N LEU A 123 15.38 1.11 20.74
CA LEU A 123 15.87 -0.17 20.29
C LEU A 123 17.34 -0.28 20.71
N PRO A 124 17.79 -1.45 21.19
CA PRO A 124 19.20 -1.67 21.49
C PRO A 124 20.07 -1.26 20.29
N ASP A 125 21.23 -0.64 20.56
CA ASP A 125 22.19 -0.31 19.52
C ASP A 125 22.51 -1.55 18.65
N GLY A 126 22.39 -1.39 17.33
CA GLY A 126 22.57 -2.48 16.36
C GLY A 126 21.31 -3.28 16.03
N SER A 127 20.13 -2.89 16.53
CA SER A 127 18.86 -3.51 16.15
C SER A 127 18.54 -3.28 14.67
N PHE A 128 18.13 -4.33 13.98
CA PHE A 128 17.67 -4.26 12.60
C PHE A 128 16.28 -3.61 12.55
N VAL A 129 16.13 -2.53 11.77
CA VAL A 129 14.86 -1.83 11.56
C VAL A 129 14.32 -2.19 10.18
N CYS A 130 13.10 -2.73 10.16
CA CYS A 130 12.40 -3.07 8.93
C CYS A 130 12.00 -1.79 8.19
N HIS A 131 12.37 -1.67 6.92
CA HIS A 131 11.97 -0.57 6.05
C HIS A 131 10.44 -0.45 5.96
N ALA A 132 9.74 -1.54 5.62
CA ALA A 132 8.28 -1.53 5.42
C ALA A 132 7.48 -1.08 6.64
N THR A 133 7.92 -1.48 7.84
CA THR A 133 7.15 -1.25 9.08
C THR A 133 7.73 -0.16 9.97
N GLY A 134 8.98 0.28 9.73
CA GLY A 134 9.74 1.21 10.57
C GLY A 134 10.02 0.73 12.00
N ARG A 135 9.81 -0.56 12.28
CA ARG A 135 9.98 -1.18 13.62
C ARG A 135 11.19 -2.10 13.64
N ALA A 136 11.73 -2.36 14.84
CA ALA A 136 12.67 -3.45 14.99
C ALA A 136 12.05 -4.77 14.56
N GLY A 137 12.84 -5.60 13.91
CA GLY A 137 12.46 -6.94 13.55
C GLY A 137 13.67 -7.84 13.39
N THR A 138 13.40 -9.11 13.11
CA THR A 138 14.45 -10.08 12.88
C THR A 138 14.92 -9.96 11.44
N PRO A 139 16.24 -9.84 11.14
CA PRO A 139 16.71 -9.90 9.76
C PRO A 139 16.38 -11.27 9.14
N LEU A 140 16.15 -11.29 7.85
CA LEU A 140 15.94 -12.55 7.12
C LEU A 140 17.22 -13.39 7.12
N GLU A 141 17.10 -14.72 7.24
CA GLU A 141 18.28 -15.62 7.21
C GLU A 141 18.97 -15.66 5.85
N LYS A 142 18.20 -15.45 4.78
CA LYS A 142 18.66 -15.48 3.39
C LYS A 142 17.68 -14.75 2.49
N PRO A 143 18.10 -14.36 1.26
CA PRO A 143 17.20 -13.85 0.24
C PRO A 143 16.01 -14.80 -0.03
N PRO A 144 14.77 -14.28 -0.11
CA PRO A 144 13.58 -15.11 -0.33
C PRO A 144 13.57 -15.73 -1.72
N PHE A 145 14.20 -15.09 -2.70
CA PHE A 145 14.39 -15.59 -4.06
C PHE A 145 15.63 -14.93 -4.68
N ARG A 146 16.05 -15.43 -5.85
CA ARG A 146 17.25 -14.94 -6.54
C ARG A 146 17.00 -13.61 -7.25
N GLY A 147 18.03 -12.76 -7.31
CA GLY A 147 18.02 -11.50 -8.05
C GLY A 147 18.07 -10.28 -7.13
N ARG A 148 18.18 -9.09 -7.74
CA ARG A 148 18.37 -7.81 -7.01
C ARG A 148 17.26 -7.52 -6.02
N LEU A 149 16.01 -7.79 -6.38
CA LEU A 149 14.87 -7.57 -5.50
C LEU A 149 14.92 -8.49 -4.27
N GLY A 150 15.32 -9.75 -4.45
CA GLY A 150 15.46 -10.68 -3.32
C GLY A 150 16.56 -10.24 -2.35
N GLU A 151 17.70 -9.77 -2.86
CA GLU A 151 18.75 -9.18 -2.02
C GLU A 151 18.26 -7.93 -1.30
N LYS A 152 17.54 -7.03 -2.00
CA LYS A 152 16.99 -5.82 -1.39
C LYS A 152 16.03 -6.14 -0.24
N ILE A 153 15.13 -7.11 -0.44
CA ILE A 153 14.21 -7.56 0.62
C ILE A 153 15.00 -8.11 1.80
N HIS A 154 16.02 -8.94 1.56
CA HIS A 154 16.88 -9.47 2.62
C HIS A 154 17.60 -8.38 3.42
N GLU A 155 18.07 -7.33 2.76
CA GLU A 155 18.80 -6.22 3.38
C GLU A 155 17.93 -5.29 4.22
N CYS A 156 16.65 -5.11 3.90
CA CYS A 156 15.85 -4.06 4.53
C CYS A 156 14.46 -4.48 5.04
N ILE A 157 14.03 -5.74 4.83
CA ILE A 157 12.74 -6.23 5.29
C ILE A 157 12.96 -7.27 6.40
N SER A 158 12.20 -7.14 7.48
CA SER A 158 12.22 -8.11 8.58
C SER A 158 11.52 -9.41 8.22
N SER A 159 11.89 -10.50 8.90
CA SER A 159 11.23 -11.80 8.81
C SER A 159 9.73 -11.68 9.07
N GLU A 160 9.32 -10.90 10.05
CA GLU A 160 7.93 -10.68 10.43
C GLU A 160 7.13 -9.99 9.30
N ALA A 161 7.69 -8.93 8.70
CA ALA A 161 7.08 -8.24 7.58
C ALA A 161 7.01 -9.14 6.33
N TRP A 162 8.03 -9.97 6.11
CA TRP A 162 8.02 -10.96 5.03
C TRP A 162 6.95 -12.04 5.23
N GLN A 163 6.80 -12.59 6.44
CA GLN A 163 5.74 -13.56 6.74
C GLN A 163 4.34 -12.94 6.60
N ALA A 164 4.17 -11.69 7.01
CA ALA A 164 2.93 -10.95 6.79
C ALA A 164 2.62 -10.81 5.29
N TRP A 165 3.64 -10.51 4.47
CA TRP A 165 3.49 -10.51 3.01
C TRP A 165 3.10 -11.89 2.48
N ILE A 166 3.72 -12.99 2.91
CA ILE A 166 3.35 -14.34 2.40
C ILE A 166 1.86 -14.64 2.64
N SER A 167 1.33 -14.26 3.81
CA SER A 167 -0.10 -14.39 4.10
C SER A 167 -0.95 -13.49 3.18
N GLN A 168 -0.56 -12.23 3.00
CA GLN A 168 -1.27 -11.29 2.13
C GLN A 168 -1.20 -11.71 0.65
N GLY A 169 -0.04 -12.14 0.17
CA GLY A 169 0.17 -12.62 -1.19
C GLY A 169 -0.71 -13.81 -1.54
N THR A 170 -0.97 -14.70 -0.58
CA THR A 170 -1.94 -15.79 -0.77
C THR A 170 -3.35 -15.25 -1.05
N LYS A 171 -3.77 -14.18 -0.37
CA LYS A 171 -5.06 -13.53 -0.64
C LYS A 171 -5.07 -12.86 -2.01
N VAL A 172 -4.00 -12.13 -2.36
CA VAL A 172 -3.84 -11.50 -3.67
C VAL A 172 -4.00 -12.53 -4.79
N ILE A 173 -3.35 -13.70 -4.67
CA ILE A 173 -3.47 -14.79 -5.64
C ILE A 173 -4.93 -15.26 -5.76
N ASN A 174 -5.61 -15.47 -4.64
CA ASN A 174 -6.97 -16.01 -4.65
C ASN A 174 -8.01 -15.00 -5.16
N GLU A 175 -7.95 -13.77 -4.67
CA GLU A 175 -8.91 -12.71 -4.99
C GLU A 175 -8.73 -12.24 -6.43
N LEU A 176 -7.50 -12.11 -6.91
CA LEU A 176 -7.23 -11.72 -8.30
C LEU A 176 -7.15 -12.91 -9.26
N ARG A 177 -7.35 -14.15 -8.76
CA ARG A 177 -7.27 -15.41 -9.51
C ARG A 177 -5.97 -15.53 -10.33
N LEU A 178 -4.85 -15.22 -9.69
CA LEU A 178 -3.54 -15.20 -10.34
C LEU A 178 -3.00 -16.62 -10.56
N ASP A 179 -2.80 -16.96 -11.83
CA ASP A 179 -1.94 -18.05 -12.27
C ASP A 179 -0.48 -17.58 -12.40
N LEU A 180 0.34 -17.85 -11.39
CA LEU A 180 1.75 -17.43 -11.32
C LEU A 180 2.66 -18.10 -12.37
N SER A 181 2.16 -19.06 -13.17
CA SER A 181 2.90 -19.55 -14.34
C SER A 181 2.92 -18.54 -15.49
N ARG A 182 2.01 -17.55 -15.47
CA ARG A 182 1.89 -16.50 -16.48
C ARG A 182 2.67 -15.27 -16.06
N GLU A 183 3.54 -14.77 -16.94
CA GLU A 183 4.38 -13.59 -16.65
C GLU A 183 3.56 -12.37 -16.25
N GLU A 184 2.41 -12.14 -16.88
CA GLU A 184 1.52 -11.02 -16.56
C GLU A 184 1.02 -11.06 -15.11
N HIS A 185 0.60 -12.24 -14.66
CA HIS A 185 0.10 -12.45 -13.31
C HIS A 185 1.22 -12.40 -12.27
N GLN A 186 2.40 -12.91 -12.61
CA GLN A 186 3.59 -12.77 -11.78
C GLN A 186 3.91 -11.30 -11.54
N ARG A 187 3.85 -10.46 -12.58
CA ARG A 187 4.05 -9.01 -12.43
C ARG A 187 3.02 -8.36 -11.52
N ILE A 188 1.74 -8.75 -11.61
CA ILE A 188 0.69 -8.25 -10.71
C ILE A 188 1.00 -8.62 -9.25
N TYR A 189 1.36 -9.89 -9.01
CA TYR A 189 1.75 -10.35 -7.69
C TYR A 189 2.96 -9.58 -7.13
N ASP A 190 3.99 -9.38 -7.97
CA ASP A 190 5.20 -8.65 -7.59
C ASP A 190 4.91 -7.16 -7.32
N GLU A 191 4.02 -6.52 -8.09
CA GLU A 191 3.56 -5.14 -7.84
C GLU A 191 2.89 -5.03 -6.46
N HIS A 192 1.98 -5.96 -6.13
CA HIS A 192 1.35 -6.00 -4.81
C HIS A 192 2.37 -6.26 -3.69
N MET A 193 3.38 -7.09 -3.92
CA MET A 193 4.46 -7.33 -2.97
C MET A 193 5.24 -6.05 -2.70
N LEU A 194 5.65 -5.36 -3.76
CA LEU A 194 6.43 -4.14 -3.70
C LEU A 194 5.65 -3.05 -2.97
N GLU A 195 4.35 -2.91 -3.24
CA GLU A 195 3.52 -1.94 -2.55
C GLU A 195 3.35 -2.28 -1.07
N PHE A 196 3.08 -3.55 -0.73
CA PHE A 196 2.96 -4.00 0.65
C PHE A 196 4.24 -3.77 1.46
N LEU A 197 5.40 -4.03 0.84
CA LEU A 197 6.72 -3.85 1.45
C LEU A 197 7.25 -2.42 1.33
N SER A 198 6.49 -1.50 0.73
CA SER A 198 6.89 -0.11 0.48
C SER A 198 8.22 0.02 -0.27
N LEU A 199 8.38 -0.82 -1.30
CA LEU A 199 9.52 -0.89 -2.20
C LEU A 199 9.17 -0.47 -3.64
N SER A 200 7.96 0.01 -3.90
CA SER A 200 7.52 0.43 -5.24
C SER A 200 8.43 1.48 -5.88
N ASP A 201 8.82 2.51 -5.10
CA ASP A 201 9.71 3.57 -5.59
C ASP A 201 11.10 3.02 -5.93
N TRP A 202 11.65 2.17 -5.07
CA TRP A 202 12.93 1.51 -5.31
C TRP A 202 12.88 0.64 -6.58
N ALA A 203 11.80 -0.11 -6.77
CA ALA A 203 11.63 -0.97 -7.94
C ALA A 203 11.55 -0.16 -9.24
N ALA A 204 10.87 0.99 -9.24
CA ALA A 204 10.76 1.86 -10.41
C ALA A 204 12.12 2.39 -10.91
N GLU A 205 13.13 2.48 -10.04
CA GLU A 205 14.48 2.94 -10.37
C GLU A 205 15.47 1.81 -10.68
N ASN A 206 15.17 0.57 -10.29
CA ASN A 206 16.15 -0.53 -10.24
C ASN A 206 15.76 -1.79 -11.02
N LEU A 207 14.54 -1.88 -11.54
CA LEU A 207 14.00 -2.99 -12.36
C LEU A 207 13.55 -2.48 -13.73
#